data_AF-A0A7X8ZHM3-F1
#
_entry.id   AF-A0A7X8ZHM3-F1
#
_cell.length_a   1.000
_cell.length_b   1.000
_cell.length_c   1.000
_cell.angle_alpha   90.00
_cell.angle_beta   90.00
_cell.angle_gamma   90.00
#
_symmetry.space_group_name_H-M   'P 1'
#
loop_
_entity.id
_entity.type
_entity.pdbx_description
1 polymer ?
#
loop_
_entity_poly.entity_id
_entity_poly.type
_entity_poly.pdbx_seq_one_letter_code
_entity_poly.pdbx_strand_id
1 'polypeptide(L)'
;MSQLKPLVFIFSAFCLLLFSAPPASAQSQKSGKKHWRELREEIFAELELELARLSAQQVGELEAAQSLGLALPLPANTKSKELVFEESRQEAEKLVLARHPRKSLQELVMLAELRYPIYKIGEQVNIRLKTKSQPYVSGTLQSIGDERVQIGSRFIPIRDIVTEQQRGFDHFISLKDRQNYVEKQKNLQEAIIKNALADSLPRVFAARMLQEGYYYDEEKHNDKMKLENWCKAEQALQEELARLRQETAIKMRPELEKQRFGEHNFKYYSGKKEWRPAGLWQRVKNIFD
;
A
#
# COMPACT_ATOMS: atom_id res chain seq x y z
N MET A 1 -29.46 -15.95 25.14
CA MET A 1 -29.89 -14.54 25.26
C MET A 1 -29.48 -13.80 23.99
N SER A 2 -30.49 -13.28 23.27
CA SER A 2 -30.47 -12.20 22.26
C SER A 2 -29.28 -12.12 21.27
N GLN A 3 -29.39 -12.71 20.08
CA GLN A 3 -29.89 -12.13 18.81
C GLN A 3 -28.92 -11.16 18.07
N LEU A 4 -28.33 -11.72 17.00
CA LEU A 4 -28.17 -11.21 15.62
C LEU A 4 -28.15 -9.69 15.40
N LYS A 5 -27.02 -9.19 14.89
CA LYS A 5 -26.89 -7.91 14.17
C LYS A 5 -26.80 -8.17 12.66
N PRO A 6 -27.62 -7.53 11.81
CA PRO A 6 -27.35 -7.47 10.38
C PRO A 6 -26.74 -6.13 9.95
N LEU A 7 -25.99 -6.23 8.86
CA LEU A 7 -25.55 -5.16 7.95
C LEU A 7 -26.72 -4.27 7.48
N VAL A 8 -26.40 -3.04 7.05
CA VAL A 8 -26.51 -2.55 5.65
C VAL A 8 -26.43 -1.00 5.63
N PHE A 9 -25.61 -0.50 4.70
CA PHE A 9 -25.50 0.89 4.22
C PHE A 9 -26.86 1.54 3.95
N ILE A 10 -26.97 2.87 4.03
CA ILE A 10 -27.65 3.70 3.00
C ILE A 10 -27.26 5.17 3.16
N PHE A 11 -26.64 5.64 2.08
CA PHE A 11 -26.54 7.01 1.61
C PHE A 11 -27.95 7.44 1.17
N SER A 12 -28.59 8.41 1.83
CA SER A 12 -29.79 9.12 1.32
C SER A 12 -30.38 9.99 2.43
N ALA A 13 -30.01 11.26 2.46
CA ALA A 13 -30.80 12.30 3.12
C ALA A 13 -31.15 13.37 2.08
N PHE A 14 -31.89 12.93 1.06
CA PHE A 14 -32.64 13.78 0.15
C PHE A 14 -34.04 13.15 0.02
N CYS A 15 -35.07 13.98 0.12
CA CYS A 15 -36.50 13.64 0.01
C CYS A 15 -37.15 12.88 1.17
N LEU A 16 -37.76 13.61 2.12
CA LEU A 16 -39.05 13.23 2.74
C LEU A 16 -39.67 14.45 3.45
N LEU A 17 -40.39 15.28 2.71
CA LEU A 17 -41.42 16.18 3.25
C LEU A 17 -42.61 16.23 2.30
N LEU A 18 -43.43 15.18 2.33
CA LEU A 18 -44.82 15.19 1.85
C LEU A 18 -45.66 14.31 2.78
N PHE A 19 -46.43 14.97 3.66
CA PHE A 19 -47.87 14.76 3.92
C PHE A 19 -48.25 15.25 5.32
N SER A 20 -48.59 16.53 5.40
CA SER A 20 -49.65 16.99 6.30
C SER A 20 -50.44 18.07 5.56
N ALA A 21 -51.60 17.69 5.03
CA ALA A 21 -52.58 18.63 4.52
C ALA A 21 -53.13 19.44 5.71
N PRO A 22 -53.14 20.79 5.68
CA PRO A 22 -53.86 21.57 6.67
C PRO A 22 -55.34 21.72 6.24
N PRO A 23 -56.29 21.78 7.19
CA PRO A 23 -57.64 22.23 6.88
C PRO A 23 -57.64 23.72 6.57
N ALA A 24 -58.60 24.10 5.73
CA ALA A 24 -58.86 25.44 5.28
C ALA A 24 -59.16 26.45 6.40
N SER A 25 -58.97 27.72 6.04
CA SER A 25 -59.50 28.94 6.66
C SER A 25 -58.86 29.43 7.95
N ALA A 26 -57.89 30.34 7.77
CA ALA A 26 -57.80 31.56 8.55
C ALA A 26 -57.17 32.64 7.68
N GLN A 27 -58.04 33.51 7.15
CA GLN A 27 -57.72 34.71 6.40
C GLN A 27 -57.01 35.68 7.34
N SER A 28 -55.70 35.52 7.48
CA SER A 28 -54.81 36.41 8.21
C SER A 28 -53.99 37.15 7.16
N GLN A 29 -54.15 38.48 7.09
CA GLN A 29 -53.22 39.37 6.42
C GLN A 29 -51.80 39.20 7.00
N LYS A 30 -51.06 38.19 6.53
CA LYS A 30 -49.65 37.98 6.84
C LYS A 30 -48.83 38.41 5.63
N SER A 31 -48.49 39.70 5.64
CA SER A 31 -47.20 40.29 5.25
C SER A 31 -46.45 39.56 4.11
N GLY A 32 -46.33 40.21 2.95
CA GLY A 32 -45.58 39.73 1.76
C GLY A 32 -44.10 39.37 1.97
N LYS A 33 -43.58 39.36 3.20
CA LYS A 33 -42.23 38.90 3.57
C LYS A 33 -42.04 37.37 3.50
N LYS A 34 -43.11 36.57 3.63
CA LYS A 34 -43.02 35.10 3.62
C LYS A 34 -42.95 34.52 2.19
N HIS A 35 -43.74 35.12 1.29
CA HIS A 35 -43.91 34.67 -0.09
C HIS A 35 -42.64 34.78 -0.96
N TRP A 36 -41.86 35.86 -0.86
CA TRP A 36 -40.64 35.99 -1.68
C TRP A 36 -39.48 35.12 -1.19
N ARG A 37 -39.50 34.70 0.08
CA ARG A 37 -38.49 33.78 0.63
C ARG A 37 -38.71 32.36 0.15
N GLU A 38 -39.97 31.93 0.09
CA GLU A 38 -40.38 30.66 -0.53
C GLU A 38 -39.97 30.64 -2.01
N LEU A 39 -40.30 31.70 -2.78
CA LEU A 39 -39.86 31.83 -4.18
C LEU A 39 -38.33 31.84 -4.33
N ARG A 40 -37.60 32.45 -3.40
CA ARG A 40 -36.12 32.44 -3.40
C ARG A 40 -35.56 31.04 -3.19
N GLU A 41 -36.17 30.25 -2.30
CA GLU A 41 -35.77 28.86 -2.07
C GLU A 41 -36.06 27.99 -3.30
N GLU A 42 -37.19 28.21 -3.98
CA GLU A 42 -37.52 27.57 -5.26
C GLU A 42 -36.47 27.89 -6.34
N ILE A 43 -36.11 29.16 -6.53
CA ILE A 43 -35.07 29.58 -7.48
C ILE A 43 -33.72 28.92 -7.15
N PHE A 44 -33.35 28.81 -5.87
CA PHE A 44 -32.13 28.09 -5.49
C PHE A 44 -32.23 26.61 -5.80
N ALA A 45 -33.36 25.95 -5.54
CA ALA A 45 -33.53 24.54 -5.84
C ALA A 45 -33.41 24.26 -7.35
N GLU A 46 -34.02 25.10 -8.19
CA GLU A 46 -33.87 25.02 -9.65
C GLU A 46 -32.43 25.26 -10.10
N LEU A 47 -31.75 26.23 -9.48
CA LEU A 47 -30.36 26.56 -9.78
C LEU A 47 -29.41 25.41 -9.40
N GLU A 48 -29.62 24.73 -8.27
CA GLU A 48 -28.82 23.57 -7.89
C GLU A 48 -29.00 22.41 -8.88
N LEU A 49 -30.23 22.18 -9.38
CA LEU A 49 -30.50 21.19 -10.42
C LEU A 49 -29.82 21.56 -11.75
N GLU A 50 -29.86 22.83 -12.13
CA GLU A 50 -29.21 23.31 -13.34
C GLU A 50 -27.69 23.25 -13.24
N LEU A 51 -27.10 23.63 -12.11
CA LEU A 51 -25.68 23.50 -11.83
C LEU A 51 -25.22 22.04 -11.89
N ALA A 52 -25.98 21.12 -11.29
CA ALA A 52 -25.69 19.69 -11.36
C ALA A 52 -25.71 19.18 -12.80
N ARG A 53 -26.70 19.60 -13.61
CA ARG A 53 -26.80 19.23 -15.02
C ARG A 53 -25.62 19.78 -15.84
N LEU A 54 -25.31 21.07 -15.71
CA LEU A 54 -24.24 21.72 -16.50
C LEU A 54 -22.86 21.20 -16.11
N SER A 55 -22.60 21.01 -14.80
CA SER A 55 -21.33 20.44 -14.33
C SER A 55 -21.15 19.00 -14.80
N ALA A 56 -22.22 18.20 -14.86
CA ALA A 56 -22.17 16.84 -15.40
C ALA A 56 -21.96 16.79 -16.93
N GLN A 57 -22.41 17.81 -17.67
CA GLN A 57 -22.14 17.93 -19.11
C GLN A 57 -20.71 18.36 -19.40
N GLN A 58 -20.14 19.22 -18.56
CA GLN A 58 -18.80 19.75 -18.76
C GLN A 58 -17.70 18.80 -18.27
N VAL A 59 -17.94 18.09 -17.16
CA VAL A 59 -16.97 17.16 -16.55
C VAL A 59 -17.42 15.71 -16.73
N GLY A 60 -16.67 15.00 -17.56
CA GLY A 60 -16.85 13.58 -17.85
C GLY A 60 -15.93 12.66 -17.03
N GLU A 61 -16.26 11.36 -17.02
CA GLU A 61 -15.45 10.33 -16.36
C GLU A 61 -14.03 10.24 -16.91
N LEU A 62 -13.84 10.53 -18.20
CA LEU A 62 -12.53 10.48 -18.86
C LEU A 62 -11.59 11.58 -18.34
N GLU A 63 -12.10 12.78 -18.06
CA GLU A 63 -11.33 13.88 -17.49
C GLU A 63 -10.90 13.57 -16.05
N ALA A 64 -11.81 13.02 -15.25
CA ALA A 64 -11.52 12.57 -13.88
C ALA A 64 -10.54 11.39 -13.85
N ALA A 65 -10.63 10.46 -14.79
CA ALA A 65 -9.67 9.37 -14.89
C ALA A 65 -8.27 9.89 -15.28
N GLN A 66 -8.19 10.86 -16.18
CA GLN A 66 -6.93 11.49 -16.57
C GLN A 66 -6.25 12.25 -15.41
N SER A 67 -7.00 12.95 -14.56
CA SER A 67 -6.43 13.64 -13.40
C SER A 67 -5.82 12.66 -12.38
N LEU A 68 -6.38 11.46 -12.26
CA LEU A 68 -5.86 10.38 -11.42
C LEU A 68 -4.82 9.48 -12.11
N GLY A 69 -4.50 9.72 -13.38
CA GLY A 69 -3.61 8.85 -14.15
C GLY A 69 -4.18 7.43 -14.39
N LEU A 70 -5.49 7.27 -14.34
CA LEU A 70 -6.19 6.00 -14.56
C LEU A 70 -6.55 5.79 -16.03
N ALA A 71 -6.48 4.55 -16.49
CA ALA A 71 -6.93 4.15 -17.83
C ALA A 71 -8.34 3.54 -17.75
N LEU A 72 -9.24 3.98 -18.63
CA LEU A 72 -10.58 3.40 -18.79
C LEU A 72 -10.60 2.32 -19.89
N PRO A 73 -11.36 1.22 -19.74
CA PRO A 73 -12.19 0.87 -18.59
C PRO A 73 -11.36 0.43 -17.37
N LEU A 74 -11.87 0.72 -16.16
CA LEU A 74 -11.21 0.30 -14.93
C LEU A 74 -11.21 -1.23 -14.79
N PRO A 75 -10.14 -1.84 -14.24
CA PRO A 75 -10.15 -3.27 -13.94
C PRO A 75 -11.25 -3.64 -12.94
N ALA A 76 -11.83 -4.82 -13.10
CA ALA A 76 -12.83 -5.33 -12.16
C ALA A 76 -12.14 -5.84 -10.87
N ASN A 77 -12.56 -5.32 -9.72
CA ASN A 77 -12.05 -5.79 -8.42
C ASN A 77 -12.67 -7.14 -8.07
N THR A 78 -12.01 -8.22 -8.47
CA THR A 78 -12.48 -9.60 -8.20
C THR A 78 -11.99 -10.14 -6.85
N LYS A 79 -10.81 -9.69 -6.40
CA LYS A 79 -10.15 -10.15 -5.18
C LYS A 79 -10.22 -9.12 -4.07
N SER A 80 -10.08 -9.58 -2.82
CA SER A 80 -9.91 -8.70 -1.66
C SER A 80 -8.45 -8.26 -1.51
N LYS A 81 -8.22 -7.15 -0.80
CA LYS A 81 -6.87 -6.59 -0.58
C LYS A 81 -5.94 -7.59 0.10
N GLU A 82 -6.48 -8.35 1.05
CA GLU A 82 -5.76 -9.37 1.83
C GLU A 82 -5.32 -10.54 0.94
N LEU A 83 -6.20 -10.98 0.04
CA LEU A 83 -5.87 -12.04 -0.91
C LEU A 83 -4.79 -11.59 -1.88
N VAL A 84 -4.89 -10.36 -2.40
CA VAL A 84 -3.88 -9.77 -3.28
C VAL A 84 -2.53 -9.66 -2.57
N PHE A 85 -2.52 -9.28 -1.28
CA PHE A 85 -1.30 -9.21 -0.48
C PHE A 85 -0.62 -10.57 -0.32
N GLU A 86 -1.39 -11.61 0.02
CA GLU A 86 -0.84 -12.96 0.19
C GLU A 86 -0.32 -13.54 -1.14
N GLU A 87 -1.05 -13.35 -2.24
CA GLU A 87 -0.58 -13.73 -3.58
C GLU A 87 0.70 -12.98 -3.97
N SER A 88 0.78 -11.68 -3.67
CA SER A 88 1.97 -10.86 -3.93
C SER A 88 3.17 -11.33 -3.11
N ARG A 89 2.94 -11.75 -1.86
CA ARG A 89 3.97 -12.34 -1.01
C ARG A 89 4.52 -13.62 -1.60
N GLN A 90 3.64 -14.54 -2.00
CA GLN A 90 4.06 -15.81 -2.61
C GLN A 90 4.80 -15.60 -3.92
N GLU A 91 4.37 -14.64 -4.74
CA GLU A 91 5.08 -14.28 -5.98
C GLU A 91 6.45 -13.68 -5.70
N ALA A 92 6.55 -12.72 -4.76
CA ALA A 92 7.82 -12.15 -4.35
C ALA A 92 8.78 -13.21 -3.79
N GLU A 93 8.28 -14.13 -2.95
CA GLU A 93 9.07 -15.26 -2.43
C GLU A 93 9.57 -16.16 -3.56
N LYS A 94 8.73 -16.50 -4.55
CA LYS A 94 9.14 -17.28 -5.73
C LYS A 94 10.22 -16.57 -6.55
N LEU A 95 10.06 -15.26 -6.80
CA LEU A 95 11.03 -14.45 -7.55
C LEU A 95 12.37 -14.36 -6.81
N VAL A 96 12.34 -14.19 -5.48
CA VAL A 96 13.55 -14.13 -4.65
C VAL A 96 14.25 -15.49 -4.61
N LEU A 97 13.52 -16.59 -4.42
CA LEU A 97 14.11 -17.93 -4.41
C LEU A 97 14.70 -18.34 -5.77
N ALA A 98 14.16 -17.83 -6.88
CA ALA A 98 14.74 -18.02 -8.20
C ALA A 98 16.09 -17.29 -8.36
N ARG A 99 16.26 -16.11 -7.76
CA ARG A 99 17.51 -15.34 -7.78
C ARG A 99 18.53 -15.81 -6.75
N HIS A 100 18.05 -16.27 -5.59
CA HIS A 100 18.84 -16.70 -4.44
C HIS A 100 18.43 -18.11 -4.02
N PRO A 101 18.80 -19.14 -4.80
CA PRO A 101 18.47 -20.52 -4.47
C PRO A 101 19.12 -20.92 -3.15
N ARG A 102 18.34 -21.59 -2.30
CA ARG A 102 18.83 -22.14 -1.03
C ARG A 102 19.69 -23.36 -1.30
N LYS A 103 20.86 -23.43 -0.68
CA LYS A 103 21.63 -24.68 -0.65
C LYS A 103 20.96 -25.63 0.32
N SER A 104 20.88 -26.90 -0.05
CA SER A 104 20.35 -27.93 0.84
C SER A 104 21.23 -28.09 2.08
N LEU A 105 20.67 -28.63 3.16
CA LEU A 105 21.45 -28.94 4.37
C LEU A 105 22.59 -29.91 4.04
N GLN A 106 22.32 -30.91 3.18
CA GLN A 106 23.30 -31.88 2.72
C GLN A 106 24.48 -31.21 2.01
N GLU A 107 24.22 -30.26 1.11
CA GLU A 107 25.28 -29.49 0.45
C GLU A 107 26.10 -28.67 1.44
N LEU A 108 25.45 -28.02 2.40
CA LEU A 108 26.15 -27.23 3.41
C LEU A 108 27.03 -28.10 4.30
N VAL A 109 26.55 -29.28 4.69
CA VAL A 109 27.33 -30.27 5.44
C VAL A 109 28.54 -30.72 4.61
N MET A 110 28.35 -31.12 3.36
CA MET A 110 29.45 -31.53 2.47
C MET A 110 30.51 -30.42 2.31
N LEU A 111 30.09 -29.16 2.15
CA LEU A 111 31.00 -28.02 2.09
C LEU A 111 31.74 -27.79 3.41
N ALA A 112 31.07 -28.03 4.54
CA ALA A 112 31.70 -27.95 5.87
C ALA A 112 32.76 -29.05 6.03
N GLU A 113 32.46 -30.27 5.60
CA GLU A 113 33.39 -31.40 5.67
C GLU A 113 34.63 -31.19 4.81
N LEU A 114 34.45 -30.65 3.60
CA LEU A 114 35.55 -30.28 2.71
C LEU A 114 36.44 -29.18 3.31
N ARG A 115 35.83 -28.18 3.94
CA ARG A 115 36.54 -27.02 4.50
C ARG A 115 37.24 -27.32 5.82
N TYR A 116 36.65 -28.18 6.63
CA TYR A 116 37.14 -28.57 7.96
C TYR A 116 37.31 -30.09 8.00
N PRO A 117 38.36 -30.64 7.36
CA PRO A 117 38.60 -32.08 7.35
C PRO A 117 38.87 -32.58 8.77
N ILE A 118 38.42 -33.80 9.07
CA ILE A 118 38.75 -34.52 10.32
C ILE A 118 39.55 -35.73 9.89
N TYR A 119 40.84 -35.74 10.22
CA TYR A 119 41.72 -36.83 9.82
C TYR A 119 41.55 -38.03 10.74
N LYS A 120 41.49 -39.23 10.16
CA LYS A 120 41.38 -40.49 10.90
C LYS A 120 42.65 -41.31 10.76
N ILE A 121 42.95 -42.10 11.79
CA ILE A 121 44.03 -43.08 11.75
C ILE A 121 43.76 -44.06 10.60
N GLY A 122 44.80 -44.31 9.78
CA GLY A 122 44.72 -45.12 8.57
C GLY A 122 44.50 -44.33 7.29
N GLU A 123 44.18 -43.03 7.35
CA GLU A 123 43.99 -42.21 6.15
C GLU A 123 45.33 -41.73 5.57
N GLN A 124 45.37 -41.65 4.24
CA GLN A 124 46.49 -41.02 3.53
C GLN A 124 46.31 -39.50 3.59
N VAL A 125 47.28 -38.81 4.18
CA VAL A 125 47.23 -37.35 4.37
C VAL A 125 48.43 -36.70 3.69
N ASN A 126 48.23 -35.46 3.24
CA ASN A 126 49.31 -34.58 2.77
C ASN A 126 49.25 -33.26 3.54
N ILE A 127 50.20 -33.09 4.46
CA ILE A 127 50.24 -31.97 5.39
C ILE A 127 51.35 -31.01 4.99
N ARG A 128 51.04 -29.72 5.04
CA ARG A 128 51.98 -28.63 4.91
C ARG A 128 52.56 -28.25 6.28
N LEU A 129 53.88 -28.18 6.35
CA LEU A 129 54.62 -27.69 7.50
C LEU A 129 54.98 -26.20 7.33
N LYS A 130 55.14 -25.50 8.45
CA LYS A 130 55.64 -24.12 8.52
C LYS A 130 57.14 -24.03 8.24
N THR A 131 57.87 -25.14 8.37
CA THR A 131 59.32 -25.23 8.15
C THR A 131 59.67 -25.20 6.66
N LYS A 132 60.70 -24.41 6.30
CA LYS A 132 61.10 -24.18 4.91
C LYS A 132 61.86 -25.36 4.26
N SER A 133 62.52 -26.21 5.04
CA SER A 133 63.41 -27.27 4.53
C SER A 133 62.65 -28.46 3.94
N GLN A 134 61.50 -28.81 4.52
CA GLN A 134 60.60 -29.86 4.02
C GLN A 134 59.16 -29.42 4.24
N PRO A 135 58.60 -28.64 3.29
CA PRO A 135 57.33 -27.97 3.51
C PRO A 135 56.11 -28.90 3.44
N TYR A 136 56.27 -30.14 2.97
CA TYR A 136 55.19 -31.11 2.87
C TYR A 136 55.60 -32.47 3.43
N VAL A 137 54.64 -33.14 4.09
CA VAL A 137 54.75 -34.54 4.48
C VAL A 137 53.51 -35.27 4.00
N SER A 138 53.73 -36.31 3.22
CA SER A 138 52.66 -37.21 2.76
C SER A 138 52.88 -38.60 3.30
N GLY A 139 51.81 -39.28 3.72
CA GLY A 139 51.87 -40.64 4.22
C GLY A 139 50.58 -41.05 4.93
N THR A 140 50.55 -42.27 5.44
CA THR A 140 49.42 -42.78 6.22
C THR A 140 49.50 -42.27 7.65
N LEU A 141 48.41 -41.71 8.16
CA LEU A 141 48.30 -41.27 9.55
C LEU A 141 48.24 -42.48 10.47
N GLN A 142 49.25 -42.66 11.34
CA GLN A 142 49.35 -43.82 12.23
C GLN A 142 48.87 -43.52 13.65
N SER A 143 49.11 -42.31 14.16
CA SER A 143 48.67 -41.90 15.49
C SER A 143 48.47 -40.38 15.57
N ILE A 144 47.52 -39.97 16.42
CA ILE A 144 47.22 -38.57 16.74
C ILE A 144 47.36 -38.44 18.26
N GLY A 145 48.32 -37.65 18.72
CA GLY A 145 48.46 -37.25 20.12
C GLY A 145 48.31 -35.73 20.28
N ASP A 146 48.30 -35.25 21.52
CA ASP A 146 47.99 -33.84 21.82
C ASP A 146 49.02 -32.84 21.27
N GLU A 147 50.30 -33.23 21.22
CA GLU A 147 51.38 -32.36 20.74
C GLU A 147 51.96 -32.78 19.39
N ARG A 148 51.80 -34.05 19.00
CA ARG A 148 52.46 -34.66 17.85
C ARG A 148 51.55 -35.63 17.12
N VAL A 149 51.72 -35.72 15.81
CA VAL A 149 51.07 -36.69 14.93
C VAL A 149 52.11 -37.56 14.24
N GLN A 150 51.80 -38.82 14.02
CA GLN A 150 52.68 -39.76 13.34
C GLN A 150 52.18 -40.03 11.92
N ILE A 151 53.00 -39.74 10.91
CA ILE A 151 52.68 -39.92 9.49
C ILE A 151 53.76 -40.76 8.85
N GLY A 152 53.39 -41.97 8.42
CA GLY A 152 54.36 -43.01 8.10
C GLY A 152 55.29 -43.24 9.29
N SER A 153 56.60 -43.09 9.09
CA SER A 153 57.62 -43.23 10.14
C SER A 153 57.96 -41.94 10.90
N ARG A 154 57.34 -40.80 10.56
CA ARG A 154 57.73 -39.48 11.10
C ARG A 154 56.78 -38.99 12.18
N PHE A 155 57.34 -38.54 13.30
CA PHE A 155 56.62 -37.74 14.30
C PHE A 155 56.74 -36.26 13.99
N ILE A 156 55.61 -35.59 13.85
CA ILE A 156 55.51 -34.17 13.48
C ILE A 156 54.81 -33.43 14.63
N PRO A 157 55.43 -32.40 15.21
CA PRO A 157 54.76 -31.53 16.17
C PRO A 157 53.58 -30.79 15.51
N ILE A 158 52.42 -30.80 16.14
CA ILE A 158 51.22 -30.11 15.63
C ILE A 158 51.50 -28.62 15.44
N ARG A 159 52.28 -28.00 16.34
CA ARG A 159 52.68 -26.59 16.24
C ARG A 159 53.40 -26.24 14.92
N ASP A 160 54.09 -27.21 14.32
CA ASP A 160 54.85 -27.04 13.07
C ASP A 160 53.97 -27.22 11.84
N ILE A 161 52.75 -27.75 11.99
CA ILE A 161 51.74 -27.84 10.92
C ILE A 161 51.12 -26.46 10.68
N VAL A 162 50.75 -26.16 9.44
CA VAL A 162 50.04 -24.94 9.07
C VAL A 162 48.67 -24.86 9.77
N THR A 163 48.30 -23.68 10.26
CA THR A 163 47.14 -23.42 11.12
C THR A 163 45.81 -23.96 10.58
N GLU A 164 45.64 -23.93 9.27
CA GLU A 164 44.47 -24.38 8.53
C GLU A 164 44.30 -25.89 8.63
N GLN A 165 45.39 -26.65 8.70
CA GLN A 165 45.38 -28.12 8.78
C GLN A 165 45.51 -28.64 10.21
N GLN A 166 46.07 -27.84 11.13
CA GLN A 166 46.21 -28.21 12.56
C GLN A 166 44.87 -28.63 13.17
N ARG A 167 43.81 -27.88 12.88
CA ARG A 167 42.48 -28.14 13.45
C ARG A 167 41.93 -29.51 13.07
N GLY A 168 42.31 -30.04 11.91
CA GLY A 168 41.82 -31.33 11.44
C GLY A 168 42.30 -32.54 12.25
N PHE A 169 43.30 -32.35 13.12
CA PHE A 169 43.75 -33.37 14.08
C PHE A 169 42.97 -33.32 15.40
N ASP A 170 42.26 -32.23 15.67
CA ASP A 170 41.35 -32.12 16.82
C ASP A 170 39.90 -32.37 16.35
N HIS A 171 39.39 -33.52 16.77
CA HIS A 171 38.04 -33.96 16.42
C HIS A 171 36.95 -33.00 16.91
N PHE A 172 37.06 -32.53 18.16
CA PHE A 172 36.01 -31.72 18.80
C PHE A 172 35.99 -30.30 18.22
N ILE A 173 37.17 -29.70 18.01
CA ILE A 173 37.27 -28.38 17.39
C ILE A 173 36.73 -28.43 15.96
N SER A 174 37.13 -29.42 15.17
CA SER A 174 36.67 -29.54 13.78
C SER A 174 35.17 -29.81 13.67
N LEU A 175 34.59 -30.64 14.54
CA LEU A 175 33.13 -30.83 14.59
C LEU A 175 32.39 -29.53 14.91
N LYS A 176 32.88 -28.78 15.90
CA LYS A 176 32.33 -27.47 16.25
C LYS A 176 32.43 -26.49 15.09
N ASP A 177 33.57 -26.43 14.41
CA ASP A 177 33.77 -25.57 13.24
C ASP A 177 32.84 -25.95 12.07
N ARG A 178 32.60 -27.25 11.83
CA ARG A 178 31.62 -27.72 10.84
C ARG A 178 30.21 -27.27 11.18
N GLN A 179 29.77 -27.46 12.43
CA GLN A 179 28.45 -27.04 12.89
C GLN A 179 28.27 -25.52 12.75
N ASN A 180 29.23 -24.74 13.24
CA ASN A 180 29.24 -23.28 13.13
C ASN A 180 29.20 -22.81 11.67
N TYR A 181 29.90 -23.51 10.78
CA TYR A 181 29.88 -23.19 9.36
C TYR A 181 28.48 -23.37 8.76
N VAL A 182 27.84 -24.51 9.01
CA VAL A 182 26.47 -24.79 8.52
C VAL A 182 25.49 -23.76 9.05
N GLU A 183 25.51 -23.47 10.35
CA GLU A 183 24.63 -22.48 10.97
C GLU A 183 24.86 -21.09 10.38
N LYS A 184 26.12 -20.65 10.26
CA LYS A 184 26.47 -19.35 9.68
C LYS A 184 26.02 -19.24 8.22
N GLN A 185 26.19 -20.30 7.42
CA GLN A 185 25.75 -20.31 6.03
C GLN A 185 24.22 -20.28 5.92
N LYS A 186 23.52 -21.02 6.78
CA LYS A 186 22.05 -20.99 6.83
C LYS A 186 21.54 -19.59 7.19
N ASN A 187 22.07 -19.00 8.26
CA ASN A 187 21.68 -17.66 8.71
C ASN A 187 21.99 -16.60 7.63
N LEU A 188 23.12 -16.74 6.92
CA LEU A 188 23.46 -15.87 5.80
C LEU A 188 22.46 -15.98 4.65
N GLN A 189 22.08 -17.20 4.26
CA GLN A 189 21.07 -17.42 3.22
C GLN A 189 19.70 -16.84 3.61
N GLU A 190 19.30 -17.04 4.86
CA GLU A 190 18.05 -16.48 5.39
C GLU A 190 18.08 -14.95 5.39
N ALA A 191 19.19 -14.34 5.80
CA ALA A 191 19.36 -12.89 5.76
C ALA A 191 19.32 -12.32 4.34
N ILE A 192 19.99 -12.97 3.38
CA ILE A 192 19.96 -12.58 1.96
C ILE A 192 18.54 -12.64 1.42
N ILE A 193 17.81 -13.73 1.67
CA ILE A 193 16.43 -13.91 1.21
C ILE A 193 15.51 -12.89 1.86
N LYS A 194 15.64 -12.65 3.18
CA LYS A 194 14.82 -11.67 3.90
C LYS A 194 15.02 -10.26 3.36
N ASN A 195 16.25 -9.85 3.10
CA ASN A 195 16.55 -8.53 2.54
C ASN A 195 16.00 -8.41 1.10
N ALA A 196 16.24 -9.43 0.27
CA ALA A 196 15.71 -9.44 -1.10
C ALA A 196 14.17 -9.44 -1.13
N LEU A 197 13.50 -10.08 -0.16
CA LEU A 197 12.05 -10.05 -0.02
C LEU A 197 11.55 -8.66 0.39
N ALA A 198 12.23 -7.99 1.33
CA ALA A 198 11.90 -6.63 1.74
C ALA A 198 11.98 -5.63 0.58
N ASP A 199 12.92 -5.82 -0.35
CA ASP A 199 13.07 -4.96 -1.52
C ASP A 199 12.07 -5.28 -2.65
N SER A 200 11.72 -6.55 -2.82
CA SER A 200 10.87 -7.01 -3.93
C SER A 200 9.38 -6.91 -3.62
N LEU A 201 8.96 -7.23 -2.41
CA LEU A 201 7.56 -7.31 -2.02
C LEU A 201 6.79 -6.01 -2.27
N PRO A 202 7.27 -4.80 -1.89
CA PRO A 202 6.54 -3.57 -2.13
C PRO A 202 6.27 -3.29 -3.62
N ARG A 203 7.21 -3.68 -4.49
CA ARG A 203 7.08 -3.49 -5.94
C ARG A 203 6.06 -4.45 -6.54
N VAL A 204 6.15 -5.73 -6.17
CA VAL A 204 5.21 -6.77 -6.63
C VAL A 204 3.80 -6.47 -6.12
N PHE A 205 3.68 -6.12 -4.84
CA PHE A 205 2.41 -5.79 -4.21
C PHE A 205 1.74 -4.58 -4.87
N ALA A 206 2.46 -3.47 -5.05
CA ALA A 206 1.89 -2.28 -5.69
C ALA A 206 1.43 -2.56 -7.14
N ALA A 207 2.21 -3.32 -7.91
CA ALA A 207 1.83 -3.70 -9.27
C ALA A 207 0.58 -4.58 -9.31
N ARG A 208 0.50 -5.58 -8.42
CA ARG A 208 -0.67 -6.46 -8.27
C ARG A 208 -1.92 -5.70 -7.85
N MET A 209 -1.80 -4.77 -6.90
CA MET A 209 -2.93 -3.94 -6.46
C MET A 209 -3.52 -3.13 -7.61
N LEU A 210 -2.68 -2.50 -8.44
CA LEU A 210 -3.12 -1.77 -9.63
C LEU A 210 -3.81 -2.69 -10.65
N GLN A 211 -3.25 -3.89 -10.89
CA GLN A 211 -3.84 -4.88 -11.81
C GLN A 211 -5.23 -5.35 -11.36
N GLU A 212 -5.46 -5.43 -10.05
CA GLU A 212 -6.73 -5.86 -9.45
C GLU A 212 -7.71 -4.69 -9.20
N GLY A 213 -7.44 -3.51 -9.79
CA GLY A 213 -8.34 -2.36 -9.76
C GLY A 213 -8.31 -1.56 -8.45
N TYR A 214 -7.22 -1.62 -7.70
CA TYR A 214 -7.00 -0.75 -6.55
C TYR A 214 -6.19 0.49 -6.96
N TYR A 215 -6.47 1.60 -6.29
CA TYR A 215 -5.80 2.88 -6.46
C TYR A 215 -5.08 3.28 -5.17
N TYR A 216 -3.94 3.93 -5.34
CA TYR A 216 -3.12 4.47 -4.26
C TYR A 216 -2.90 5.95 -4.50
N ASP A 217 -3.32 6.75 -3.53
CA ASP A 217 -3.13 8.20 -3.55
C ASP A 217 -1.77 8.56 -2.93
N GLU A 218 -0.80 8.91 -3.79
CA GLU A 218 0.55 9.28 -3.37
C GLU A 218 0.60 10.62 -2.61
N GLU A 219 -0.43 11.47 -2.75
CA GLU A 219 -0.48 12.76 -2.04
C GLU A 219 -0.93 12.59 -0.59
N LYS A 220 -1.84 11.63 -0.34
CA LYS A 220 -2.41 11.37 1.00
C LYS A 220 -1.62 10.35 1.81
N HIS A 221 -0.90 9.45 1.15
CA HIS A 221 -0.27 8.32 1.81
C HIS A 221 1.20 8.18 1.43
N ASN A 222 2.01 7.71 2.38
CA ASN A 222 3.46 7.54 2.21
C ASN A 222 3.92 6.07 2.15
N ASP A 223 3.05 5.14 2.53
CA ASP A 223 3.39 3.72 2.63
C ASP A 223 2.48 2.87 1.73
N LYS A 224 3.05 2.32 0.65
CA LYS A 224 2.36 1.43 -0.28
C LYS A 224 2.12 0.03 0.30
N MET A 225 2.72 -0.33 1.43
CA MET A 225 2.54 -1.65 2.05
C MET A 225 1.33 -1.74 2.98
N LYS A 226 0.73 -0.61 3.38
CA LYS A 226 -0.47 -0.60 4.23
C LYS A 226 -1.74 -0.76 3.41
N LEU A 227 -2.48 -1.82 3.67
CA LEU A 227 -3.74 -2.15 2.98
C LEU A 227 -4.81 -1.05 3.09
N GLU A 228 -4.80 -0.28 4.18
CA GLU A 228 -5.75 0.82 4.43
C GLU A 228 -5.56 1.99 3.46
N ASN A 229 -4.34 2.21 2.99
CA ASN A 229 -4.00 3.31 2.07
C ASN A 229 -4.45 3.05 0.62
N TRP A 230 -4.99 1.86 0.35
CA TRP A 230 -5.50 1.47 -0.96
C TRP A 230 -7.02 1.45 -0.96
N CYS A 231 -7.61 2.18 -1.91
CA CYS A 231 -9.05 2.19 -2.17
C CYS A 231 -9.36 1.57 -3.54
N LYS A 232 -10.63 1.30 -3.83
CA LYS A 232 -11.02 0.85 -5.16
C LYS A 232 -10.83 1.98 -6.16
N ALA A 233 -10.30 1.70 -7.35
CA ALA A 233 -10.11 2.71 -8.38
C ALA A 233 -11.45 3.37 -8.78
N GLU A 234 -12.55 2.61 -8.77
CA GLU A 234 -13.89 3.13 -9.00
C GLU A 234 -14.30 4.17 -7.95
N GLN A 235 -14.00 3.91 -6.69
CA GLN A 235 -14.31 4.84 -5.59
C GLN A 235 -13.48 6.13 -5.74
N ALA A 236 -12.18 6.01 -6.02
CA ALA A 236 -11.31 7.16 -6.25
C ALA A 236 -11.80 8.00 -7.44
N LEU A 237 -12.19 7.34 -8.54
CA LEU A 237 -12.74 8.01 -9.72
C LEU A 237 -14.04 8.77 -9.40
N GLN A 238 -14.95 8.17 -8.64
CA GLN A 238 -16.20 8.82 -8.24
C GLN A 238 -15.96 10.03 -7.33
N GLU A 239 -15.04 9.91 -6.37
CA GLU A 239 -14.66 11.01 -5.48
C GLU A 239 -14.06 12.18 -6.26
N GLU A 240 -13.16 11.90 -7.21
CA GLU A 240 -12.54 12.91 -8.04
C GLU A 240 -13.53 13.57 -9.01
N LEU A 241 -14.40 12.77 -9.64
CA LEU A 241 -15.46 13.26 -10.50
C LEU A 241 -16.43 14.19 -9.74
N ALA A 242 -16.78 13.84 -8.49
CA ALA A 242 -17.58 14.70 -7.64
C ALA A 242 -16.85 16.02 -7.32
N ARG A 243 -15.55 15.96 -6.99
CA ARG A 243 -14.71 17.14 -6.74
C ARG A 243 -14.67 18.07 -7.95
N LEU A 244 -14.35 17.56 -9.13
CA LEU A 244 -14.26 18.36 -10.37
C LEU A 244 -15.60 18.99 -10.76
N ARG A 245 -16.70 18.25 -10.60
CA ARG A 245 -18.05 18.78 -10.83
C ARG A 245 -18.41 19.88 -9.84
N GLN A 246 -18.08 19.72 -8.56
CA GLN A 246 -18.29 20.74 -7.55
C GLN A 246 -17.47 22.01 -7.85
N GLU A 247 -16.20 21.87 -8.23
CA GLU A 247 -15.35 23.01 -8.61
C GLU A 247 -15.91 23.76 -9.82
N THR A 248 -16.40 23.02 -10.82
CA THR A 248 -17.04 23.59 -12.01
C THR A 248 -18.34 24.29 -11.64
N ALA A 249 -19.17 23.70 -10.79
CA ALA A 249 -20.41 24.31 -10.30
C ALA A 249 -20.14 25.60 -9.51
N ILE A 250 -19.11 25.64 -8.67
CA ILE A 250 -18.71 26.85 -7.93
C ILE A 250 -18.31 27.97 -8.89
N LYS A 251 -17.60 27.65 -9.99
CA LYS A 251 -17.21 28.64 -11.00
C LYS A 251 -18.40 29.20 -11.78
N MET A 252 -19.38 28.35 -12.12
CA MET A 252 -20.57 28.76 -12.89
C MET A 252 -21.64 29.47 -12.04
N ARG A 253 -21.69 29.18 -10.73
CA ARG A 253 -22.73 29.66 -9.80
C ARG A 253 -22.97 31.18 -9.86
N PRO A 254 -21.96 32.07 -9.82
CA PRO A 254 -22.22 33.52 -9.79
C PRO A 254 -22.95 34.05 -11.03
N GLU A 255 -22.64 33.49 -12.21
CA GLU A 255 -23.26 33.91 -13.47
C GLU A 255 -24.70 33.39 -13.58
N LEU A 256 -24.91 32.11 -13.25
CA LEU A 256 -26.25 31.49 -13.25
C LEU A 256 -27.16 32.09 -12.18
N GLU A 257 -26.66 32.37 -10.98
CA GLU A 257 -27.43 33.08 -9.94
C GLU A 257 -27.89 34.44 -10.45
N LYS A 258 -26.99 35.21 -11.06
CA LYS A 258 -27.32 36.53 -11.59
C LYS A 258 -28.37 36.46 -12.68
N GLN A 259 -28.29 35.47 -13.57
CA GLN A 259 -29.27 35.26 -14.62
C GLN A 259 -30.65 34.90 -14.03
N ARG A 260 -30.72 33.83 -13.24
CA ARG A 260 -31.98 33.32 -12.68
C ARG A 260 -32.65 34.33 -11.75
N PHE A 261 -31.91 34.91 -10.80
CA PHE A 261 -32.48 35.94 -9.94
C PHE A 261 -32.85 37.21 -10.73
N GLY A 262 -32.13 37.54 -11.79
CA GLY A 262 -32.50 38.63 -12.72
C GLY A 262 -33.84 38.39 -13.42
N GLU A 263 -34.08 37.18 -13.94
CA GLU A 263 -35.33 36.75 -14.59
C GLU A 263 -36.55 36.91 -13.65
N HIS A 264 -36.36 36.65 -12.36
CA HIS A 264 -37.40 36.80 -11.33
C HIS A 264 -37.48 38.20 -10.69
N ASN A 265 -36.81 39.21 -11.26
CA ASN A 265 -36.74 40.58 -10.73
C ASN A 265 -36.13 40.70 -9.32
N PHE A 266 -35.14 39.89 -8.97
CA PHE A 266 -34.36 40.04 -7.74
C PHE A 266 -33.10 40.89 -8.00
N LYS A 267 -32.63 41.60 -6.97
CA LYS A 267 -31.34 42.30 -6.93
C LYS A 267 -30.48 41.75 -5.79
N TYR A 268 -29.18 41.63 -6.05
CA TYR A 268 -28.21 41.22 -5.05
C TYR A 268 -27.80 42.40 -4.17
N TYR A 269 -27.98 42.27 -2.86
CA TYR A 269 -27.62 43.26 -1.87
C TYR A 269 -26.30 42.88 -1.19
N SER A 270 -25.19 43.46 -1.67
CA SER A 270 -23.83 43.13 -1.22
C SER A 270 -23.62 43.25 0.30
N GLY A 271 -24.19 44.27 0.94
CA GLY A 271 -24.06 44.49 2.38
C GLY A 271 -24.70 43.41 3.26
N LYS A 272 -25.64 42.62 2.72
CA LYS A 272 -26.29 41.51 3.44
C LYS A 272 -26.11 40.16 2.77
N LYS A 273 -25.34 40.11 1.66
CA LYS A 273 -25.07 38.92 0.85
C LYS A 273 -26.34 38.14 0.51
N GLU A 274 -27.39 38.84 0.09
CA GLU A 274 -28.70 38.23 -0.16
C GLU A 274 -29.38 38.78 -1.42
N TRP A 275 -30.05 37.90 -2.14
CA TRP A 275 -30.96 38.24 -3.22
C TRP A 275 -32.33 38.65 -2.65
N ARG A 276 -32.86 39.81 -3.06
CA ARG A 276 -34.22 40.27 -2.68
C ARG A 276 -34.98 40.85 -3.89
N PRO A 277 -36.32 40.83 -3.88
CA PRO A 277 -37.12 41.45 -4.95
C PRO A 277 -36.75 42.91 -5.18
N ALA A 278 -36.59 43.29 -6.43
CA ALA A 278 -36.41 44.67 -6.87
C ALA A 278 -37.68 45.47 -6.52
N GLY A 279 -37.53 46.60 -5.82
CA GLY A 279 -38.65 47.50 -5.54
C GLY A 279 -39.34 47.34 -4.18
N LEU A 280 -38.79 46.56 -3.25
CA LEU A 280 -39.29 46.50 -1.85
C LEU A 280 -39.41 47.89 -1.19
N TRP A 281 -38.61 48.87 -1.61
CA TRP A 281 -38.68 50.25 -1.12
C TRP A 281 -39.74 51.13 -1.80
N GLN A 282 -40.16 50.83 -3.04
CA GLN A 282 -41.19 51.61 -3.74
C GLN A 282 -42.59 51.25 -3.24
N ARG A 283 -42.85 49.97 -2.91
CA ARG A 283 -44.14 49.57 -2.32
C ARG A 283 -44.34 50.04 -0.89
N VAL A 284 -43.27 50.27 -0.13
CA VAL A 284 -43.38 50.83 1.24
C VAL A 284 -43.61 52.34 1.20
N LYS A 285 -43.03 53.06 0.22
CA LYS A 285 -43.29 54.50 0.06
C LYS A 285 -44.75 54.79 -0.32
N ASN A 286 -45.34 54.00 -1.21
CA ASN A 286 -46.73 54.17 -1.64
C ASN A 286 -47.80 53.72 -0.61
N ILE A 287 -47.40 53.29 0.60
CA ILE A 287 -48.32 53.01 1.71
C ILE A 287 -48.42 54.22 2.66
N PHE A 288 -47.50 55.19 2.55
CA PHE A 288 -47.45 56.39 3.37
C PHE A 288 -47.75 57.69 2.59
N ASP A 289 -48.17 57.58 1.33
CA ASP A 289 -48.83 58.67 0.58
C ASP A 289 -50.34 58.40 0.48
#